data_AF-A0AAN6ML31-F1
#
_entry.id   AF-A0AAN6ML31-F1
#
_cell.length_a   1.000
_cell.length_b   1.000
_cell.length_c   1.000
_cell.angle_alpha   90.00
_cell.angle_beta   90.00
_cell.angle_gamma   90.00
#
_symmetry.space_group_name_H-M   'P 1'
#
loop_
_entity.id
_entity.type
_entity.pdbx_description
1 polymer ?
#
loop_
_entity_poly.entity_id
_entity_poly.type
_entity_poly.pdbx_seq_one_letter_code
_entity_poly.pdbx_strand_id
1 'polypeptide(L)'
;MRDPVISRFPKPVSTEEGKDLEPIPHHRTGWQWNIYPTYDFVFPVVDSIEGVTHALRTTQYADRNAQYQWFLSTLNLRPVQLWDFARTNFVQTILSKRKLTKVVDAGIVSGWDDPRMPTVRGILRRGLTVPALREFMFK
;
A
#
# COMPACT_ATOMS: atom_id res chain seq x y z
N MET A 1 0.93 -13.24 15.70
CA MET A 1 1.76 -14.44 15.92
C MET A 1 0.96 -15.75 15.95
N ARG A 2 -0.19 -15.84 15.27
CA ARG A 2 -0.94 -17.10 15.13
C ARG A 2 -0.67 -17.60 13.72
N ASP A 3 0.42 -18.34 13.54
CA ASP A 3 0.86 -18.97 12.29
C ASP A 3 0.54 -18.13 11.04
N PRO A 4 1.25 -17.01 10.86
CA PRO A 4 0.93 -16.09 9.79
C PRO A 4 1.20 -16.72 8.43
N VAL A 5 0.25 -16.56 7.51
CA VAL A 5 0.41 -17.01 6.12
C VAL A 5 1.48 -16.16 5.44
N ILE A 6 2.59 -16.79 5.03
CA ILE A 6 3.72 -16.11 4.37
C ILE A 6 3.57 -16.00 2.86
N SER A 7 2.79 -16.89 2.23
CA SER A 7 2.58 -16.93 0.79
C SER A 7 1.19 -17.46 0.45
N ARG A 8 0.65 -17.04 -0.69
CA ARG A 8 -0.64 -17.52 -1.21
C ARG A 8 -0.57 -17.75 -2.72
N PHE A 9 -1.38 -18.69 -3.18
CA PHE A 9 -1.73 -18.78 -4.60
C PHE A 9 -2.61 -17.58 -4.98
N PRO A 10 -2.43 -17.00 -6.19
CA PRO A 10 -3.28 -15.94 -6.67
C PRO A 10 -4.73 -16.44 -6.74
N LYS A 11 -5.66 -15.62 -6.24
CA LYS A 11 -7.08 -15.95 -6.34
C LYS A 11 -7.55 -15.80 -7.79
N PRO A 12 -8.46 -16.67 -8.27
CA PRO A 12 -9.15 -16.41 -9.52
C PRO A 12 -9.91 -15.08 -9.44
N VAL A 13 -10.06 -14.43 -10.58
CA VAL A 13 -10.77 -13.14 -10.64
C VAL A 13 -12.26 -13.42 -10.71
N SER A 14 -12.97 -13.11 -9.63
CA SER A 14 -14.43 -13.22 -9.59
C SER A 14 -15.04 -12.05 -10.37
N THR A 15 -15.79 -12.36 -11.44
CA THR A 15 -16.66 -11.39 -12.10
C THR A 15 -17.94 -11.14 -11.30
N GLU A 16 -18.62 -10.00 -11.54
CA GLU A 16 -19.91 -9.69 -10.89
C GLU A 16 -20.99 -10.76 -11.16
N GLU A 17 -20.81 -11.58 -12.20
CA GLU A 17 -21.67 -12.69 -12.60
C GLU A 17 -21.33 -14.02 -11.88
N GLY A 18 -20.39 -14.01 -10.92
CA GLY A 18 -20.02 -15.21 -10.15
C GLY A 18 -19.19 -16.24 -10.92
N LYS A 19 -18.65 -15.88 -12.09
CA LYS A 19 -17.76 -16.73 -12.87
C LYS A 19 -16.32 -16.44 -12.48
N ASP A 20 -15.63 -17.45 -11.95
CA ASP A 20 -14.21 -17.40 -11.64
C ASP A 20 -13.41 -17.41 -12.95
N LEU A 21 -12.69 -16.33 -13.22
CA LEU A 21 -11.73 -16.24 -14.32
C LEU A 21 -10.35 -16.73 -13.88
N GLU A 22 -9.58 -17.22 -14.86
CA GLU A 22 -8.16 -17.55 -14.71
C GLU A 22 -7.39 -16.43 -14.00
N PRO A 23 -6.38 -16.76 -13.17
CA PRO A 23 -5.53 -15.76 -12.51
C PRO A 23 -4.91 -14.79 -13.53
N ILE A 24 -4.77 -13.52 -13.16
CA ILE A 24 -4.09 -12.55 -14.02
C ILE A 24 -2.57 -12.71 -13.85
N PRO A 25 -1.77 -12.75 -14.94
CA PRO A 25 -0.31 -12.81 -14.84
C PRO A 25 0.24 -11.60 -14.10
N HIS A 26 1.35 -11.79 -13.37
CA HIS A 26 1.99 -10.67 -12.69
C HIS A 26 2.57 -9.69 -13.72
N HIS A 27 2.30 -8.40 -13.53
CA HIS A 27 2.60 -7.36 -14.52
C HIS A 27 4.10 -7.22 -14.89
N ARG A 28 5.04 -7.71 -14.07
CA ARG A 28 6.49 -7.70 -14.36
C ARG A 28 7.09 -9.06 -14.71
N THR A 29 6.59 -10.12 -14.09
CA THR A 29 7.19 -11.47 -14.14
C THR A 29 6.32 -12.47 -14.91
N GLY A 30 5.19 -12.01 -15.43
CA GLY A 30 4.24 -12.84 -16.18
C GLY A 30 3.80 -14.06 -15.36
N TRP A 31 4.01 -15.24 -15.95
CA TRP A 31 3.65 -16.54 -15.41
C TRP A 31 4.81 -17.29 -14.74
N GLN A 32 5.94 -16.60 -14.51
CA GLN A 32 7.12 -17.25 -13.91
C GLN A 32 6.84 -17.81 -12.51
N TRP A 33 5.91 -17.18 -11.76
CA TRP A 33 5.60 -17.53 -10.39
C TRP A 33 4.09 -17.76 -10.21
N ASN A 34 3.74 -18.87 -9.55
CA ASN A 34 2.36 -19.24 -9.23
C ASN A 34 2.00 -19.03 -7.76
N ILE A 35 2.96 -18.57 -6.94
CA ILE A 35 2.80 -18.31 -5.52
C ILE A 35 3.41 -16.94 -5.22
N TYR A 36 2.70 -16.12 -4.45
CA TYR A 36 3.12 -14.77 -4.12
C TYR A 36 3.24 -14.61 -2.61
N PRO A 37 4.32 -13.97 -2.13
CA PRO A 37 4.50 -13.72 -0.71
C PRO A 37 3.52 -12.65 -0.21
N THR A 38 3.15 -12.74 1.07
CA THR A 38 2.28 -11.76 1.72
C THR A 38 3.06 -10.53 2.16
N TYR A 39 2.36 -9.40 2.31
CA TYR A 39 2.92 -8.15 2.80
C TYR A 39 3.77 -8.38 4.07
N ASP A 40 3.23 -9.06 5.07
CA ASP A 40 3.90 -9.24 6.36
C ASP A 40 5.22 -10.03 6.27
N PHE A 41 5.41 -10.86 5.24
CA PHE A 41 6.65 -11.62 5.02
C PHE A 41 7.68 -10.84 4.18
N VAL A 42 7.23 -10.13 3.14
CA VAL A 42 8.14 -9.45 2.20
C VAL A 42 8.89 -8.31 2.86
N PHE A 43 8.19 -7.44 3.60
CA PHE A 43 8.80 -6.19 4.09
C PHE A 43 10.01 -6.39 5.00
N PRO A 44 9.99 -7.27 6.04
CA PRO A 44 11.17 -7.51 6.86
C PRO A 44 12.38 -7.98 6.04
N VAL A 45 12.15 -8.83 5.04
CA VAL A 45 13.20 -9.40 4.19
C VAL A 45 13.77 -8.32 3.26
N VAL A 46 12.91 -7.58 2.56
CA VAL A 46 13.32 -6.53 1.61
C VAL A 46 14.02 -5.38 2.33
N ASP A 47 13.44 -4.87 3.42
CA ASP A 47 14.05 -3.76 4.18
C ASP A 47 15.45 -4.12 4.67
N SER A 48 15.62 -5.37 5.14
CA SER A 48 16.90 -5.86 5.60
C SER A 48 17.95 -5.98 4.48
N ILE A 49 17.55 -6.54 3.33
CA ILE A 49 18.41 -6.72 2.15
C ILE A 49 18.78 -5.38 1.53
N GLU A 50 17.85 -4.44 1.44
CA GLU A 50 18.08 -3.09 0.91
C GLU A 50 18.86 -2.20 1.91
N GLY A 51 19.10 -2.67 3.13
CA GLY A 51 19.90 -1.98 4.14
C GLY A 51 19.18 -0.83 4.82
N VAL A 52 17.84 -0.85 4.85
CA VAL A 52 17.01 0.11 5.56
C VAL A 52 17.41 0.15 7.03
N THR A 53 17.60 1.34 7.58
CA THR A 53 17.91 1.53 9.00
C THR A 53 16.65 1.74 9.83
N HIS A 54 15.76 2.60 9.32
CA HIS A 54 14.51 2.99 9.96
C HIS A 54 13.35 2.84 8.97
N ALA A 55 12.51 1.82 9.20
CA ALA A 55 11.28 1.63 8.47
C ALA A 55 10.17 2.48 9.10
N LEU A 56 9.75 3.53 8.39
CA LEU A 56 8.66 4.41 8.83
C LEU A 56 7.32 3.84 8.36
N ARG A 57 6.41 3.56 9.29
CA ARG A 57 5.11 2.95 8.98
C ARG A 57 3.97 3.67 9.69
N THR A 58 2.76 3.56 9.15
CA THR A 58 1.60 4.12 9.85
C THR A 58 1.15 3.22 11.00
N THR A 59 0.61 3.82 12.06
CA THR A 59 0.10 3.12 13.25
C THR A 59 -0.98 2.07 12.97
N GLN A 60 -1.61 2.08 11.78
CA GLN A 60 -2.58 1.06 11.38
C GLN A 60 -1.98 -0.35 11.29
N TYR A 61 -0.65 -0.47 11.24
CA TYR A 61 0.05 -1.75 11.17
C TYR A 61 0.77 -2.11 12.48
N ALA A 62 0.58 -1.35 13.56
CA ALA A 62 1.32 -1.54 14.80
C ALA A 62 1.16 -2.96 15.39
N ASP A 63 0.00 -3.60 15.15
CA ASP A 63 -0.27 -5.01 15.50
C ASP A 63 0.69 -6.01 14.81
N ARG A 64 1.27 -5.63 13.66
CA ARG A 64 2.24 -6.41 12.89
C ARG A 64 3.69 -6.21 13.32
N ASN A 65 3.99 -5.24 14.21
CA ASN A 65 5.37 -4.93 14.62
C ASN A 65 6.09 -6.17 15.17
N ALA A 66 5.43 -6.91 16.07
CA ALA A 66 6.00 -8.10 16.67
C ALA A 66 6.33 -9.19 15.63
N GLN A 67 5.47 -9.34 14.61
CA GLN A 67 5.69 -10.29 13.53
C GLN A 67 6.86 -9.88 12.63
N TYR A 68 6.98 -8.59 12.34
CA TYR A 68 8.10 -8.07 11.55
C TYR A 68 9.44 -8.36 12.22
N GLN A 69 9.56 -8.04 13.51
CA GLN A 69 10.78 -8.29 14.27
C GLN A 69 11.07 -9.79 14.43
N TRP A 70 10.03 -10.61 14.56
CA TRP A 70 10.18 -12.07 14.58
C TRP A 70 10.77 -12.63 13.28
N PHE A 71 10.37 -12.11 12.11
CA PHE A 71 10.99 -12.54 10.85
C PHE A 71 12.47 -12.18 10.77
N LEU A 72 12.83 -10.96 11.18
CA LEU A 72 14.23 -10.53 11.19
C LEU A 72 15.11 -11.43 12.07
N SER A 73 14.66 -11.73 13.28
CA SER A 73 15.42 -12.59 14.20
C SER A 73 15.47 -14.04 13.73
N THR A 74 14.34 -14.60 13.28
CA THR A 74 14.24 -16.00 12.87
C THR A 74 15.07 -16.29 11.63
N LEU A 75 15.10 -15.37 10.68
CA LEU A 75 15.88 -15.50 9.45
C LEU A 75 17.34 -15.01 9.60
N ASN A 76 17.74 -14.58 10.81
CA ASN A 76 19.05 -14.01 11.11
C ASN A 76 19.43 -12.88 10.14
N LEU A 77 18.47 -12.00 9.89
CA LEU A 77 18.61 -10.86 8.98
C LEU A 77 19.14 -9.63 9.73
N ARG A 78 19.68 -8.67 8.98
CA ARG A 78 20.09 -7.38 9.53
C ARG A 78 18.88 -6.71 10.23
N PRO A 79 19.03 -6.24 11.48
CA PRO A 79 17.95 -5.61 12.21
C PRO A 79 17.56 -4.27 11.59
N VAL A 80 16.26 -3.99 11.58
CA VAL A 80 15.65 -2.74 11.09
C VAL A 80 14.78 -2.15 12.20
N GLN A 81 14.94 -0.85 12.46
CA GLN A 81 14.14 -0.14 13.46
C GLN A 81 12.79 0.25 12.87
N LEU A 82 11.70 -0.09 13.54
CA LEU A 82 10.33 0.25 13.12
C LEU A 82 9.83 1.47 13.88
N TRP A 83 9.48 2.52 13.15
CA TRP A 83 8.91 3.75 13.73
C TRP A 83 7.50 3.97 13.19
N ASP A 84 6.53 3.99 14.09
CA ASP A 84 5.15 4.22 13.72
C ASP A 84 4.78 5.71 13.80
N PHE A 85 4.03 6.18 12.80
CA PHE A 85 3.49 7.54 12.75
C PHE A 85 1.99 7.56 12.43
N ALA A 86 1.29 8.62 12.84
CA ALA A 86 -0.12 8.76 12.53
C ALA A 86 -0.34 9.12 11.05
N ARG A 87 -1.35 8.53 10.42
CA ARG A 87 -1.78 8.94 9.08
C ARG A 87 -2.40 10.33 9.13
N THR A 88 -2.08 11.17 8.16
CA THR A 88 -2.81 12.42 7.89
C THR A 88 -4.22 12.13 7.38
N ASN A 89 -5.22 12.69 8.04
CA ASN A 89 -6.61 12.71 7.57
C ASN A 89 -7.04 14.16 7.37
N PHE A 90 -7.85 14.42 6.34
CA PHE A 90 -8.42 15.75 6.11
C PHE A 90 -9.92 15.73 6.34
N VAL A 91 -10.46 16.84 6.84
CA VAL A 91 -11.89 17.07 6.93
C VAL A 91 -12.44 17.39 5.52
N GLN A 92 -13.70 17.05 5.25
CA GLN A 92 -14.38 17.30 3.97
C GLN A 92 -13.76 16.59 2.74
N THR A 93 -12.90 15.60 2.95
CA THR A 93 -12.40 14.76 1.86
C THR A 93 -12.50 13.28 2.19
N ILE A 94 -12.33 12.45 1.16
CA ILE A 94 -12.28 11.00 1.25
C ILE A 94 -10.97 10.51 0.66
N LEU A 95 -10.18 9.78 1.45
CA LEU A 95 -8.87 9.25 1.03
C LEU A 95 -8.92 7.75 0.68
N SER A 96 -10.04 7.08 0.92
CA SER A 96 -10.17 5.66 0.63
C SER A 96 -10.18 5.44 -0.89
N LYS A 97 -9.18 4.71 -1.40
CA LYS A 97 -9.11 4.30 -2.82
C LYS A 97 -10.43 3.72 -3.30
N ARG A 98 -11.04 2.80 -2.53
CA ARG A 98 -12.33 2.18 -2.87
C ARG A 98 -13.46 3.19 -3.05
N LYS A 99 -13.54 4.21 -2.20
CA LYS A 99 -14.57 5.26 -2.32
C LYS A 99 -14.28 6.19 -3.50
N LEU A 100 -13.02 6.55 -3.70
CA LEU A 100 -12.58 7.38 -4.82
C LEU A 100 -12.83 6.71 -6.17
N THR A 101 -12.55 5.40 -6.28
CA THR A 101 -12.88 4.60 -7.47
C THR A 101 -14.36 4.73 -7.83
N LYS A 102 -15.27 4.58 -6.85
CA LYS A 102 -16.71 4.76 -7.10
C LYS A 102 -17.08 6.14 -7.63
N VAL A 103 -16.40 7.19 -7.18
CA VAL A 103 -16.65 8.57 -7.64
C VAL A 103 -16.20 8.75 -9.09
N VAL A 104 -15.06 8.15 -9.45
CA VAL A 104 -14.53 8.15 -10.82
C VAL A 104 -15.45 7.32 -11.74
N ASP A 105 -15.80 6.11 -11.33
CA ASP A 105 -16.63 5.20 -12.12
C ASP A 105 -18.06 5.76 -12.33
N ALA A 106 -18.59 6.52 -11.36
CA ALA A 106 -19.87 7.21 -11.49
C ALA A 106 -19.82 8.47 -12.38
N GLY A 107 -18.65 8.85 -12.91
CA GLY A 107 -18.50 10.02 -13.78
C GLY A 107 -18.71 11.38 -13.09
N ILE A 108 -18.74 11.43 -11.76
CA ILE A 108 -18.89 12.68 -10.98
C ILE A 108 -17.66 13.59 -11.19
N VAL A 109 -16.51 12.96 -11.43
CA VAL A 109 -15.22 13.59 -11.76
C VAL A 109 -14.74 13.16 -13.13
N SER A 110 -13.94 14.01 -13.77
CA SER A 110 -13.36 13.72 -15.09
C SER A 110 -12.34 12.57 -15.08
N GLY A 111 -11.77 12.26 -13.91
CA GLY A 111 -10.80 11.17 -13.74
C GLY A 111 -10.03 11.28 -12.42
N TRP A 112 -8.98 10.47 -12.28
CA TRP A 112 -8.11 10.47 -11.08
C TRP A 112 -7.27 11.75 -10.92
N ASP A 113 -7.10 12.52 -11.99
CA ASP A 113 -6.39 13.78 -12.03
C ASP A 113 -7.33 15.00 -12.00
N ASP A 114 -8.64 14.81 -11.81
CA ASP A 114 -9.60 15.91 -11.70
C ASP A 114 -9.19 16.87 -10.55
N PRO A 115 -9.27 18.21 -10.72
CA PRO A 115 -8.90 19.17 -9.69
C PRO A 115 -9.63 19.03 -8.35
N ARG A 116 -10.79 18.35 -8.32
CA ARG A 116 -11.55 18.07 -7.09
C ARG A 116 -11.06 16.82 -6.35
N MET A 117 -10.24 15.98 -6.99
CA MET A 117 -9.75 14.74 -6.41
C MET A 117 -8.59 15.01 -5.43
N PRO A 118 -8.58 14.36 -4.25
CA PRO A 118 -7.51 14.49 -3.26
C PRO A 118 -6.28 13.63 -3.64
N THR A 119 -5.98 13.52 -4.92
CA THR A 119 -4.79 12.86 -5.44
C THR A 119 -3.69 13.89 -5.63
N VAL A 120 -2.42 13.48 -5.57
CA VAL A 120 -1.30 14.37 -5.85
C VAL A 120 -1.46 15.03 -7.22
N ARG A 121 -1.88 14.26 -8.24
CA ARG A 121 -2.11 14.79 -9.60
C ARG A 121 -3.28 15.77 -9.66
N GLY A 122 -4.41 15.47 -9.00
CA GLY A 122 -5.57 16.37 -8.95
C GLY A 122 -5.26 17.70 -8.28
N ILE A 123 -4.56 17.65 -7.15
CA ILE A 123 -4.15 18.84 -6.40
C ILE A 123 -3.16 19.71 -7.18
N LEU A 124 -2.20 19.08 -7.88
CA LEU A 124 -1.28 19.81 -8.78
C LEU A 124 -2.05 20.45 -9.96
N ARG A 125 -3.00 19.72 -10.57
CA ARG A 125 -3.84 20.25 -11.65
C ARG A 125 -4.76 21.40 -11.19
N ARG A 126 -5.16 21.40 -9.91
CA ARG A 126 -5.90 22.50 -9.28
C ARG A 126 -5.08 23.79 -9.15
N GLY A 127 -3.75 23.71 -9.27
CA GLY A 127 -2.84 24.85 -9.17
C GLY A 127 -2.03 24.90 -7.87
N LEU A 128 -2.07 23.85 -7.03
CA LEU A 128 -1.19 23.78 -5.88
C LEU A 128 0.24 23.45 -6.32
N THR A 129 1.23 24.02 -5.63
CA THR A 129 2.64 23.83 -5.95
C THR A 129 3.30 22.82 -5.00
N VAL A 130 4.33 22.13 -5.48
CA VAL A 130 5.12 21.20 -4.65
C VAL A 130 5.74 21.90 -3.42
N PRO A 131 6.27 23.14 -3.52
CA PRO A 131 6.71 23.88 -2.34
C PRO A 131 5.61 24.10 -1.30
N ALA A 132 4.40 24.49 -1.71
CA ALA A 132 3.28 24.68 -0.78
C ALA A 132 2.87 23.37 -0.08
N LEU A 133 2.89 22.24 -0.82
CA LEU A 133 2.65 20.92 -0.24
C LEU A 133 3.69 20.54 0.81
N ARG A 134 4.98 20.82 0.55
CA ARG A 134 6.06 20.57 1.51
C ARG A 134 5.92 21.46 2.74
N GLU A 135 5.62 22.74 2.55
CA GLU A 135 5.40 23.67 3.66
C GLU A 135 4.25 23.21 4.56
N PHE A 136 3.15 22.71 3.97
CA PHE A 136 2.06 22.11 4.72
C PHE A 136 2.47 20.86 5.52
N MET A 137 3.44 20.07 5.05
CA MET A 137 3.91 18.88 5.77
C MET A 137 4.88 19.22 6.92
N PHE A 138 5.60 20.34 6.84
CA PHE A 138 6.54 20.77 7.87
C PHE A 138 5.89 21.57 8.99
N LYS A 139 4.76 22.21 8.73
CA LYS A 139 3.96 22.97 9.69
C LYS A 139 2.93 22.10 10.38
#